data_AF-Q06VW1-F1
#
_entry.id   AF-Q06VW1-F1
#
_cell.length_a   1.000
_cell.length_b   1.000
_cell.length_c   1.000
_cell.angle_alpha   90.00
_cell.angle_beta   90.00
_cell.angle_gamma   90.00
#
_symmetry.space_group_name_H-M   'P 1'
#
loop_
_entity.id
_entity.type
_entity.pdbx_description
1 polymer ?
#
loop_
_entity_poly.entity_id
_entity_poly.type
_entity_poly.pdbx_seq_one_letter_code
_entity_poly.pdbx_strand_id
1 'polypeptide(L)'
;MADDAGATEAQGDQCTPAQSLGRLLKLPLPPPRIRTRPWWFPVQELRDPLVFYLEAWLADSIFGPDRAIIPEIEWMSQVLLTVDIVNSGDLVEITIFGRPRVQNRVKSVLLSLANWHRKHRARAEKMNQLEEFLKTHASGPQTPEHRIV
;
A
#
# COMPACT_ATOMS: atom_id res chain seq x y z
N MET A 1 -20.69 -12.72 46.26
CA MET A 1 -20.04 -11.71 45.41
C MET A 1 -19.31 -12.44 44.30
N ALA A 2 -19.98 -12.66 43.18
CA ALA A 2 -19.42 -13.26 41.98
C ALA A 2 -20.17 -12.60 40.81
N ASP A 3 -19.60 -11.49 40.33
CA ASP A 3 -20.15 -10.71 39.22
C ASP A 3 -19.81 -11.43 37.91
N ASP A 4 -20.84 -11.98 37.27
CA ASP A 4 -20.78 -12.55 35.93
C ASP A 4 -20.97 -11.42 34.92
N ALA A 5 -19.92 -10.63 34.71
CA ALA A 5 -19.92 -9.53 33.74
C ALA A 5 -19.61 -10.08 32.35
N GLY A 6 -20.67 -10.41 31.62
CA GLY A 6 -20.64 -10.87 30.24
C GLY A 6 -19.76 -9.97 29.36
N ALA A 7 -18.79 -10.60 28.70
CA ALA A 7 -17.94 -9.99 27.71
C ALA A 7 -18.80 -9.57 26.50
N THR A 8 -19.12 -8.28 26.42
CA THR A 8 -19.63 -7.65 25.20
C THR A 8 -18.59 -7.80 24.10
N GLU A 9 -18.85 -8.69 23.16
CA GLU A 9 -18.13 -8.83 21.91
C GLU A 9 -18.17 -7.49 21.17
N ALA A 10 -17.06 -6.76 21.20
CA ALA A 10 -16.86 -5.58 20.39
C ALA A 10 -16.75 -6.05 18.93
N GLN A 11 -17.90 -6.09 18.25
CA GLN A 11 -18.00 -6.31 16.82
C GLN A 11 -17.37 -5.12 16.11
N GLY A 12 -16.04 -5.14 16.02
CA GLY A 12 -15.25 -4.19 15.27
C GLY A 12 -15.74 -4.23 13.83
N ASP A 13 -16.33 -3.12 13.41
CA ASP A 13 -16.79 -2.86 12.06
C ASP A 13 -15.59 -3.00 11.10
N GLN A 14 -15.36 -4.22 10.63
CA GLN A 14 -14.30 -4.54 9.68
C GLN A 14 -14.68 -3.91 8.34
N CYS A 15 -14.40 -2.62 8.22
CA CYS A 15 -14.60 -1.89 6.98
C CYS A 15 -13.73 -2.53 5.90
N THR A 16 -14.37 -3.27 4.99
CA THR A 16 -13.65 -3.91 3.90
C THR A 16 -13.01 -2.84 3.02
N PRO A 17 -11.75 -3.01 2.56
CA PRO A 17 -11.05 -2.01 1.76
C PRO A 17 -11.85 -1.56 0.53
N ALA A 18 -12.66 -2.45 -0.04
CA ALA A 18 -13.52 -2.18 -1.19
C ALA A 18 -14.63 -1.15 -0.88
N GLN A 19 -15.26 -1.21 0.30
CA GLN A 19 -16.28 -0.25 0.70
C GLN A 19 -15.68 1.13 0.98
N SER A 20 -14.49 1.16 1.59
CA SER A 20 -13.71 2.39 1.77
C SER A 20 -13.43 3.06 0.44
N LEU A 21 -12.95 2.32 -0.57
CA LEU A 21 -12.70 2.86 -1.92
C LEU A 21 -13.97 3.46 -2.55
N GLY A 22 -15.12 2.79 -2.43
CA GLY A 22 -16.39 3.28 -2.99
C GLY A 22 -16.88 4.58 -2.32
N ARG A 23 -16.61 4.77 -1.02
CA ARG A 23 -16.92 6.02 -0.30
C ARG A 23 -15.93 7.13 -0.67
N LEU A 24 -14.67 6.79 -0.90
CA LEU A 24 -13.59 7.72 -1.24
C LEU A 24 -13.76 8.34 -2.63
N LEU A 25 -14.21 7.56 -3.63
CA LEU A 25 -14.52 8.08 -4.98
C LEU A 25 -15.66 9.13 -4.98
N LYS A 26 -16.42 9.26 -3.89
CA LYS A 26 -17.47 10.28 -3.74
C LYS A 26 -16.96 11.61 -3.19
N LEU A 27 -15.71 11.69 -2.70
CA LEU A 27 -15.14 12.95 -2.23
C LEU A 27 -14.70 13.85 -3.40
N PRO A 28 -14.66 15.18 -3.23
CA PRO A 28 -14.04 16.08 -4.19
C PRO A 28 -12.58 15.68 -4.41
N LEU A 29 -12.21 15.48 -5.67
CA LEU A 29 -10.83 15.18 -6.03
C LEU A 29 -9.93 16.37 -5.65
N PRO A 30 -8.74 16.13 -5.07
CA PRO A 30 -7.79 17.20 -4.82
C PRO A 30 -7.40 17.88 -6.14
N PRO A 31 -7.02 19.17 -6.10
CA PRO A 31 -6.60 19.88 -7.29
C PRO A 31 -5.38 19.17 -7.92
N PRO A 32 -5.36 18.99 -9.25
CA PRO A 32 -4.30 18.27 -9.92
C PRO A 32 -2.96 18.95 -9.66
N ARG A 33 -1.96 18.18 -9.20
CA ARG A 33 -0.60 18.69 -9.09
C ARG A 33 -0.10 18.98 -10.50
N ILE A 34 0.25 20.24 -10.76
CA ILE A 34 0.72 20.67 -12.06
C ILE A 34 2.10 20.08 -12.27
N ARG A 35 2.19 19.13 -13.20
CA ARG A 35 3.46 18.58 -13.66
C ARG A 35 3.79 19.13 -15.04
N THR A 36 5.03 19.61 -15.20
CA THR A 36 5.53 20.05 -16.49
C THR A 36 5.71 18.85 -17.42
N ARG A 37 5.00 18.86 -18.56
CA ARG A 37 5.17 17.87 -19.62
C ARG A 37 6.62 17.93 -20.14
N PRO A 38 7.38 16.82 -20.10
CA PRO A 38 8.69 16.76 -20.72
C PRO A 38 8.63 17.05 -22.23
N TRP A 39 9.71 17.61 -22.78
CA TRP A 39 9.77 17.97 -24.21
C TRP A 39 9.60 16.76 -25.15
N TRP A 40 10.03 15.58 -24.69
CA TRP A 40 9.96 14.33 -25.44
C TRP A 40 8.56 13.68 -25.41
N PHE A 41 7.70 14.05 -24.46
CA PHE A 41 6.40 13.41 -24.29
C PHE A 41 5.33 14.03 -25.21
N PRO A 42 4.63 13.24 -26.05
CA PRO A 42 3.64 13.79 -26.99
C PRO A 42 2.43 14.38 -26.26
N VAL A 43 1.99 15.57 -26.69
CA VAL A 43 0.82 16.24 -26.08
C VAL A 43 -0.49 15.46 -26.30
N GLN A 44 -0.59 14.70 -27.38
CA GLN A 44 -1.80 13.92 -27.71
C GLN A 44 -2.03 12.79 -26.71
N GLU A 45 -0.95 12.24 -26.14
CA GLU A 45 -1.01 11.15 -25.16
C GLU A 45 -1.44 11.63 -23.76
N LEU A 46 -1.63 12.94 -23.57
CA LEU A 46 -2.17 13.53 -22.34
C LEU A 46 -3.70 13.49 -22.25
N ARG A 47 -4.42 13.20 -23.34
CA ARG A 47 -5.89 13.36 -23.41
C ARG A 47 -6.65 12.37 -22.53
N ASP A 48 -6.24 11.10 -22.55
CA ASP A 48 -6.97 9.99 -21.93
C ASP A 48 -6.04 9.21 -21.00
N PRO A 49 -5.75 9.73 -19.79
CA PRO A 49 -4.93 9.01 -18.83
C PRO A 49 -5.65 7.78 -18.27
N LEU A 50 -4.87 6.78 -17.90
CA LEU A 50 -5.33 5.71 -17.03
C LEU A 50 -5.10 6.10 -15.57
N VAL A 51 -6.16 6.04 -14.75
CA VAL A 51 -6.09 6.32 -13.31
C VAL A 51 -6.40 5.07 -12.50
N PHE A 52 -5.66 4.83 -11.43
CA PHE A 52 -5.95 3.80 -10.43
C PHE A 52 -5.34 4.16 -9.08
N TYR A 53 -5.70 3.40 -8.03
CA TYR A 53 -5.28 3.72 -6.67
C TYR A 53 -4.45 2.60 -6.05
N LEU A 54 -3.49 2.98 -5.20
CA LEU A 54 -2.67 2.08 -4.38
C LEU A 54 -2.53 2.63 -2.96
N GLU A 55 -2.29 1.75 -1.99
CA GLU A 55 -1.93 2.18 -0.63
C GLU A 55 -0.59 2.95 -0.67
N ALA A 56 -0.47 4.01 0.11
CA ALA A 56 0.69 4.89 0.09
C ALA A 56 1.99 4.15 0.38
N TRP A 57 1.99 3.25 1.37
CA TRP A 57 3.18 2.45 1.68
C TRP A 57 3.61 1.53 0.52
N LEU A 58 2.67 1.07 -0.32
CA LEU A 58 3.00 0.30 -1.52
C LEU A 58 3.61 1.20 -2.58
N ALA A 59 3.09 2.41 -2.75
CA ALA A 59 3.66 3.38 -3.66
C ALA A 59 5.08 3.78 -3.25
N ASP A 60 5.32 4.01 -1.96
CA ASP A 60 6.67 4.29 -1.44
C ASP A 60 7.61 3.09 -1.63
N SER A 61 7.09 1.87 -1.50
CA SER A 61 7.87 0.65 -1.76
C SER A 61 8.25 0.48 -3.23
N ILE A 62 7.38 0.92 -4.15
CA ILE A 62 7.58 0.78 -5.60
C ILE A 62 8.42 1.94 -6.16
N PHE A 63 8.09 3.17 -5.79
CA PHE A 63 8.68 4.37 -6.37
C PHE A 63 9.82 4.96 -5.53
N GLY A 64 9.97 4.51 -4.29
CA GLY A 64 10.79 5.14 -3.27
C GLY A 64 10.04 6.28 -2.55
N PRO A 65 10.53 6.69 -1.36
CA PRO A 65 9.88 7.73 -0.54
C PRO A 65 9.76 9.08 -1.27
N ASP A 66 10.77 9.42 -2.06
CA ASP A 66 10.79 10.67 -2.85
C ASP A 66 10.33 10.43 -4.29
N ARG A 67 9.84 9.23 -4.59
CA ARG A 67 9.42 8.79 -5.94
C ARG A 67 10.54 8.93 -6.98
N ALA A 68 11.78 8.79 -6.52
CA ALA A 68 12.99 9.08 -7.28
C ALA A 68 13.14 8.23 -8.55
N ILE A 69 12.51 7.04 -8.60
CA ILE A 69 12.58 6.15 -9.76
C ILE A 69 11.52 6.47 -10.84
N ILE A 70 10.57 7.37 -10.57
CA ILE A 70 9.52 7.73 -11.55
C ILE A 70 10.13 8.17 -12.90
N PRO A 71 11.10 9.11 -12.96
CA PRO A 71 11.69 9.53 -14.23
C PRO A 71 12.31 8.38 -15.03
N GLU A 72 12.87 7.37 -14.35
CA GLU A 72 13.44 6.19 -14.99
C GLU A 72 12.35 5.31 -15.61
N ILE A 73 11.28 5.01 -14.85
CA ILE A 73 10.14 4.22 -15.34
C ILE A 73 9.50 4.89 -16.56
N GLU A 74 9.36 6.21 -16.52
CA GLU A 74 8.78 7.01 -17.59
C GLU A 74 9.60 6.97 -18.87
N TRP A 75 10.90 7.18 -18.75
CA TRP A 75 11.81 7.11 -19.88
C TRP A 75 11.82 5.71 -20.50
N MET A 76 11.92 4.67 -19.66
CA MET A 76 11.97 3.29 -20.13
C MET A 76 10.66 2.81 -20.75
N SER A 77 9.53 3.22 -20.18
CA SER A 77 8.21 2.77 -20.63
C SER A 77 7.58 3.70 -21.65
N GLN A 78 8.17 4.89 -21.87
CA GLN A 78 7.61 5.95 -22.71
C GLN A 78 6.19 6.35 -22.27
N VAL A 79 6.06 6.62 -20.97
CA VAL A 79 4.82 7.08 -20.31
C VAL A 79 5.12 8.29 -19.44
N LEU A 80 4.09 9.04 -19.06
CA LEU A 80 4.18 10.04 -18.01
C LEU A 80 3.38 9.56 -16.80
N LEU A 81 4.00 9.53 -15.62
CA LEU A 81 3.37 9.10 -14.38
C LEU A 81 3.17 10.30 -13.44
N THR A 82 2.00 10.38 -12.84
CA THR A 82 1.82 11.17 -11.61
C THR A 82 1.37 10.23 -10.50
N VAL A 83 1.89 10.48 -9.31
CA VAL A 83 1.51 9.77 -8.11
C VAL A 83 1.08 10.86 -7.15
N ASP A 84 -0.17 10.90 -6.74
CA ASP A 84 -0.70 11.95 -5.91
C ASP A 84 -1.32 11.36 -4.65
N ILE A 85 -1.02 11.97 -3.51
CA ILE A 85 -1.57 11.48 -2.25
C ILE A 85 -3.03 11.95 -2.23
N VAL A 86 -3.95 11.01 -2.03
CA VAL A 86 -5.37 11.29 -1.96
C VAL A 86 -5.83 11.12 -0.52
N ASN A 87 -6.72 12.03 -0.10
CA ASN A 87 -7.42 11.94 1.18
C ASN A 87 -6.46 11.89 2.40
N SER A 88 -6.72 10.98 3.36
CA SER A 88 -6.03 10.86 4.66
C SER A 88 -4.52 10.55 4.59
N GLY A 89 -3.96 10.35 3.40
CA GLY A 89 -2.56 9.97 3.24
C GLY A 89 -2.34 8.46 3.04
N ASP A 90 -3.37 7.65 3.26
CA ASP A 90 -3.25 6.18 3.19
C ASP A 90 -3.31 5.64 1.76
N LEU A 91 -3.87 6.42 0.83
CA LEU A 91 -4.05 6.04 -0.56
C LEU A 91 -3.39 7.06 -1.47
N VAL A 92 -2.80 6.57 -2.54
CA VAL A 92 -2.30 7.39 -3.64
C VAL A 92 -3.09 7.09 -4.91
N GLU A 93 -3.33 8.13 -5.68
CA GLU A 93 -3.78 8.06 -7.06
C GLU A 93 -2.56 7.98 -7.97
N ILE A 94 -2.57 7.03 -8.89
CA ILE A 94 -1.56 6.88 -9.92
C ILE A 94 -2.23 7.15 -11.25
N THR A 95 -1.73 8.16 -11.95
CA THR A 95 -2.17 8.54 -13.30
C THR A 95 -1.06 8.18 -14.28
N ILE A 96 -1.42 7.45 -15.34
CA ILE A 96 -0.52 7.06 -16.42
C ILE A 96 -1.02 7.69 -17.72
N PHE A 97 -0.25 8.64 -18.24
CA PHE A 97 -0.43 9.15 -19.59
C PHE A 97 0.43 8.36 -20.56
N GLY A 98 -0.08 8.16 -21.77
CA GLY A 98 0.61 7.35 -22.76
C GLY A 98 -0.36 6.69 -23.73
N ARG A 99 0.16 5.90 -24.68
CA ARG A 99 -0.67 5.03 -25.52
C ARG A 99 -1.43 4.00 -24.66
N PRO A 100 -2.73 3.73 -24.90
CA PRO A 100 -3.55 2.84 -24.05
C PRO A 100 -2.94 1.44 -23.81
N ARG A 101 -2.29 0.85 -24.82
CA ARG A 101 -1.60 -0.45 -24.66
C ARG A 101 -0.43 -0.37 -23.67
N VAL A 102 0.32 0.73 -23.72
CA VAL A 102 1.47 0.97 -22.85
C VAL A 102 1.00 1.28 -21.44
N GLN A 103 -0.05 2.10 -21.28
CA GLN A 103 -0.67 2.38 -19.98
C GLN A 103 -1.06 1.09 -19.25
N ASN A 104 -1.78 0.18 -19.93
CA ASN A 104 -2.18 -1.10 -19.37
C ASN A 104 -0.98 -1.99 -19.01
N ARG A 105 0.07 -1.99 -19.84
CA ARG A 105 1.30 -2.73 -19.55
C ARG A 105 1.98 -2.20 -18.28
N VAL A 106 2.15 -0.89 -18.18
CA VAL A 106 2.77 -0.25 -16.99
C VAL A 106 1.90 -0.50 -15.76
N LYS A 107 0.58 -0.32 -15.83
CA LYS A 107 -0.34 -0.66 -14.74
C LYS A 107 -0.16 -2.11 -14.28
N SER A 108 -0.11 -3.07 -15.20
CA SER A 108 0.07 -4.49 -14.87
C SER A 108 1.39 -4.74 -14.14
N VAL A 109 2.48 -4.09 -14.56
CA VAL A 109 3.79 -4.19 -13.90
C VAL A 109 3.73 -3.60 -12.49
N LEU A 110 3.19 -2.40 -12.33
CA LEU A 110 3.06 -1.73 -11.03
C LEU A 110 2.20 -2.55 -10.06
N LEU A 111 1.08 -3.11 -10.52
CA LEU A 111 0.23 -3.99 -9.69
C LEU A 111 0.93 -5.30 -9.33
N SER A 112 1.77 -5.84 -10.22
CA SER A 112 2.55 -7.04 -9.94
C SER A 112 3.62 -6.77 -8.87
N LEU A 113 4.29 -5.62 -8.93
CA LEU A 113 5.23 -5.17 -7.90
C LEU A 113 4.50 -4.95 -6.56
N ALA A 114 3.34 -4.29 -6.58
CA ALA A 114 2.53 -4.09 -5.38
C ALA A 114 2.15 -5.44 -4.72
N ASN A 115 1.73 -6.42 -5.53
CA ASN A 115 1.42 -7.76 -5.04
C ASN A 115 2.65 -8.47 -4.46
N TRP A 116 3.82 -8.31 -5.09
CA TRP A 116 5.07 -8.83 -4.57
C TRP A 116 5.41 -8.23 -3.19
N HIS A 117 5.30 -6.92 -3.02
CA HIS A 117 5.53 -6.25 -1.72
C HIS A 117 4.54 -6.71 -0.65
N ARG A 118 3.25 -6.86 -0.97
CA ARG A 118 2.25 -7.42 -0.04
C ARG A 118 2.64 -8.82 0.43
N LYS A 119 3.01 -9.70 -0.50
CA LYS A 119 3.43 -11.07 -0.17
C LYS A 119 4.71 -11.09 0.66
N HIS A 120 5.67 -10.23 0.32
CA HIS A 120 6.93 -10.13 1.05
C HIS A 120 6.70 -9.68 2.49
N ARG A 121 5.87 -8.64 2.67
CA ARG A 121 5.48 -8.15 4.00
C ARG A 121 4.74 -9.22 4.82
N ALA A 122 3.75 -9.88 4.24
CA ALA A 122 3.01 -10.95 4.91
C ALA A 122 3.92 -12.13 5.30
N ARG A 123 4.95 -12.43 4.49
CA ARG A 123 5.96 -13.44 4.83
C ARG A 123 6.85 -13.00 5.99
N ALA A 124 7.27 -11.74 6.03
CA ALA A 124 8.07 -11.18 7.11
C ALA A 124 7.29 -11.17 8.44
N GLU A 125 6.02 -10.76 8.41
CA GLU A 125 5.13 -10.78 9.59
C GLU A 125 4.95 -12.20 10.14
N LYS A 126 4.73 -13.19 9.27
CA LYS A 126 4.65 -14.61 9.67
C LYS A 126 5.97 -15.12 10.27
N MET A 127 7.11 -14.68 9.74
CA MET A 127 8.41 -15.06 10.29
C MET A 127 8.59 -14.49 11.69
N ASN A 128 8.25 -13.22 11.90
CA ASN A 128 8.33 -12.58 13.22
C ASN A 128 7.44 -13.29 14.25
N GLN A 129 6.21 -13.63 13.87
CA GLN A 129 5.29 -14.39 14.73
C GLN A 129 5.85 -15.77 15.09
N LEU A 130 6.47 -16.45 14.13
CA LEU A 130 7.13 -17.74 14.38
C LEU A 130 8.30 -17.60 15.34
N GLU A 131 9.14 -16.57 15.19
CA GLU A 131 10.24 -16.29 16.10
C GLU A 131 9.77 -15.98 17.53
N GLU A 132 8.72 -15.18 17.68
CA GLU A 132 8.11 -14.87 18.98
C GLU A 132 7.54 -16.12 19.65
N PHE A 133 6.85 -16.98 18.89
CA PHE A 133 6.35 -18.26 19.37
C PHE A 133 7.48 -19.15 19.89
N LEU A 134 8.57 -19.27 19.13
CA LEU A 134 9.72 -20.09 19.53
C LEU A 134 10.43 -19.52 20.77
N LYS A 135 10.59 -18.19 20.88
CA LYS A 135 11.19 -17.54 22.06
C LYS A 135 10.36 -17.77 23.33
N THR A 136 9.03 -17.72 23.19
CA THR A 136 8.09 -17.94 24.30
C THR A 136 8.16 -19.38 24.81
N HIS A 137 8.29 -20.36 23.92
CA HIS A 137 8.36 -21.78 24.30
C HIS A 137 9.78 -22.29 24.65
N ALA A 138 10.84 -21.62 24.18
CA ALA A 138 12.21 -21.93 24.56
C ALA A 138 12.53 -21.47 25.99
N SER A 139 11.88 -20.40 26.45
CA SER A 139 11.93 -19.94 27.84
C SER A 139 11.06 -20.87 28.67
N GLY A 140 11.57 -22.08 28.95
CA GLY A 140 10.89 -23.08 29.78
C GLY A 140 10.42 -22.48 31.12
N PRO A 141 9.50 -23.17 31.84
CA PRO A 141 9.02 -22.69 33.13
C PRO A 141 10.23 -22.36 34.00
N GLN A 142 10.38 -21.07 34.36
CA GLN A 142 11.36 -20.66 35.36
C GLN A 142 11.04 -21.48 36.59
N THR A 143 11.86 -22.49 36.87
CA THR A 143 11.74 -23.30 38.06
C THR A 143 11.79 -22.31 39.21
N PRO A 144 10.71 -22.12 39.99
CA PRO A 144 10.75 -21.23 41.12
C PRO A 144 11.85 -21.77 42.02
N GLU A 145 12.92 -20.98 42.20
CA GLU A 145 14.03 -21.35 43.05
C GLU A 145 13.46 -21.87 44.36
N HIS A 146 13.63 -23.17 44.57
CA HIS A 146 13.27 -23.82 45.81
C HIS A 146 14.13 -23.15 46.88
N ARG A 147 13.51 -22.19 47.57
CA ARG A 147 14.02 -21.55 48.76
C ARG A 147 14.08 -22.63 49.84
N ILE A 148 15.21 -23.32 49.93
CA ILE A 148 15.50 -24.22 51.05
C ILE A 148 15.84 -23.30 52.22
N VAL A 149 14.90 -23.25 53.16
CA VAL A 149 15.03 -22.69 54.51
C VAL A 149 15.93 -23.60 55.34
#